data_AF-A0A1H0I8H9-F1
#
_entry.id   AF-A0A1H0I8H9-F1
#
_cell.length_a   1.000
_cell.length_b   1.000
_cell.length_c   1.000
_cell.angle_alpha   90.00
_cell.angle_beta   90.00
_cell.angle_gamma   90.00
#
_symmetry.space_group_name_H-M   'P 1'
#
loop_
_entity.id
_entity.type
_entity.pdbx_description
1 polymer ?
#
loop_
_entity_poly.entity_id
_entity_poly.type
_entity_poly.pdbx_seq_one_letter_code
_entity_poly.pdbx_strand_id
1 'polypeptide(L)' 'MKWKMELTEQMENKRRLMVFAANEYGLTSVEAVKHSQELDQLMNLYRMICQKGIAGPFFPIYRESASLR' A
#
# COMPACT_ATOMS: atom_id res chain seq x y z
N MET A 1 21.56 -2.98 -0.95
CA MET A 1 20.84 -4.14 -0.38
C MET A 1 19.80 -4.61 -1.39
N LYS A 2 20.02 -5.77 -2.02
CA LYS A 2 19.16 -6.30 -3.10
C LYS A 2 17.70 -6.48 -2.67
N TRP A 3 17.47 -6.99 -1.46
CA TRP A 3 16.13 -7.24 -0.90
C TRP A 3 15.27 -5.98 -0.74
N LYS A 4 15.89 -4.82 -0.48
CA LYS A 4 15.17 -3.54 -0.31
C LYS A 4 14.56 -3.06 -1.62
N MET A 5 15.28 -3.22 -2.73
CA MET A 5 14.79 -2.86 -4.05
C MET A 5 13.65 -3.80 -4.47
N GLU A 6 13.83 -5.10 -4.24
CA GLU A 6 12.81 -6.13 -4.52
C GLU A 6 11.49 -5.85 -3.80
N LEU A 7 11.53 -5.55 -2.49
CA LEU A 7 10.35 -5.19 -1.70
C LEU A 7 9.70 -3.90 -2.20
N THR A 8 10.49 -2.91 -2.59
CA THR A 8 9.98 -1.63 -3.12
C THR A 8 9.27 -1.84 -4.46
N GLU A 9 9.83 -2.67 -5.33
CA GLU A 9 9.23 -3.03 -6.62
C GLU A 9 7.92 -3.81 -6.44
N GLN A 10 7.88 -4.76 -5.50
CA GLN A 10 6.67 -5.49 -5.17
C GLN A 10 5.56 -4.58 -4.61
N MET A 11 5.91 -3.62 -3.74
CA MET A 11 4.97 -2.63 -3.22
C MET A 11 4.41 -1.76 -4.35
N GLU A 12 5.26 -1.27 -5.25
CA GLU A 12 4.81 -0.42 -6.35
C GLU A 12 3.95 -1.20 -7.37
N ASN A 13 4.27 -2.46 -7.63
CA ASN A 13 3.41 -3.35 -8.42
C ASN A 13 2.04 -3.52 -7.77
N LYS A 14 1.97 -3.73 -6.45
CA LYS A 14 0.70 -3.87 -5.73
C LYS A 14 -0.10 -2.57 -5.68
N ARG A 15 0.57 -1.42 -5.55
CA ARG A 15 -0.06 -0.10 -5.65
C ARG A 15 -0.73 0.10 -7.00
N ARG A 16 -0.06 -0.26 -8.10
CA ARG A 16 -0.65 -0.19 -9.45
C ARG A 16 -1.88 -1.08 -9.59
N LEU A 17 -1.84 -2.31 -9.07
CA LEU A 17 -2.99 -3.22 -9.10
C LEU A 17 -4.16 -2.70 -8.28
N MET A 18 -3.91 -2.13 -7.10
CA MET A 18 -4.95 -1.50 -6.27
C MET A 18 -5.61 -0.33 -7.01
N VAL A 19 -4.82 0.57 -7.61
CA VAL A 19 -5.33 1.72 -8.37
C VAL A 19 -6.12 1.26 -9.60
N PHE A 20 -5.63 0.24 -10.31
CA PHE A 20 -6.36 -0.35 -11.43
C PHE A 20 -7.70 -0.94 -10.97
N ALA A 21 -7.71 -1.78 -9.94
CA ALA A 21 -8.94 -2.37 -9.41
C ALA A 21 -9.92 -1.31 -8.87
N ALA A 22 -9.41 -0.25 -8.24
CA ALA A 22 -10.24 0.88 -7.80
C ALA A 22 -10.89 1.64 -8.96
N ASN A 23 -10.18 1.80 -10.08
CA ASN A 23 -10.69 2.46 -11.27
C ASN A 23 -11.69 1.59 -12.03
N GLU A 24 -11.42 0.28 -12.15
CA GLU A 24 -12.25 -0.66 -12.93
C GLU A 24 -13.47 -1.15 -12.16
N TYR A 25 -13.30 -1.50 -10.88
CA TYR A 25 -14.32 -2.17 -10.06
C TYR A 25 -14.85 -1.29 -8.93
N GLY A 26 -14.25 -0.11 -8.72
CA GLY A 26 -14.58 0.79 -7.62
C GLY A 26 -13.75 0.54 -6.36
N LEU A 27 -13.65 1.56 -5.51
CA LEU A 27 -12.83 1.56 -4.29
C LEU A 27 -13.29 0.54 -3.24
N THR A 28 -14.58 0.16 -3.27
CA THR A 28 -15.17 -0.81 -2.34
C THR A 28 -15.27 -2.21 -2.93
N SER A 29 -14.71 -2.43 -4.12
CA SER A 29 -14.63 -3.77 -4.70
C SER A 29 -13.75 -4.67 -3.85
N VAL A 30 -14.07 -5.97 -3.84
CA VAL A 30 -13.31 -6.98 -3.12
C VAL A 30 -11.87 -7.01 -3.61
N GLU A 31 -11.68 -6.77 -4.90
CA GLU A 31 -10.40 -6.70 -5.60
C GLU A 31 -9.55 -5.52 -5.13
N ALA A 32 -10.12 -4.31 -5.08
CA ALA A 32 -9.42 -3.12 -4.59
C ALA A 32 -9.07 -3.24 -3.10
N VAL A 33 -10.02 -3.74 -2.29
CA VAL A 33 -9.81 -3.98 -0.85
C VAL A 33 -8.71 -5.02 -0.62
N LYS A 34 -8.71 -6.12 -1.39
CA LYS A 34 -7.69 -7.17 -1.31
C LYS A 34 -6.30 -6.60 -1.65
N HIS A 35 -6.18 -5.85 -2.74
CA HIS A 35 -4.91 -5.24 -3.11
C HIS A 35 -4.43 -4.18 -2.10
N SER A 36 -5.36 -3.44 -1.47
CA SER A 36 -5.02 -2.53 -0.36
C SER A 36 -4.45 -3.28 0.83
N GLN A 37 -5.06 -4.39 1.24
CA GLN A 37 -4.60 -5.20 2.37
C GLN A 37 -3.24 -5.84 2.10
N GLU A 38 -3.03 -6.38 0.88
CA GLU A 38 -1.75 -6.94 0.45
C GLU A 38 -0.63 -5.88 0.43
N LEU A 39 -0.95 -4.67 -0.05
CA LEU A 39 -0.01 -3.55 -0.04
C LEU A 39 0.36 -3.13 1.39
N ASP A 40 -0.61 -3.03 2.29
CA ASP A 40 -0.38 -2.68 3.69
C ASP A 40 0.52 -3.70 4.39
N GLN A 41 0.33 -5.00 4.12
CA GLN A 41 1.20 -6.05 4.66
C GLN A 41 2.65 -5.88 4.19
N LEU A 42 2.87 -5.61 2.91
CA LEU A 42 4.20 -5.37 2.36
C LEU A 42 4.86 -4.11 2.95
N MET A 43 4.08 -3.04 3.10
CA MET A 43 4.53 -1.79 3.73
C MET A 43 4.90 -2.00 5.20
N ASN A 44 4.13 -2.80 5.92
CA ASN A 44 4.41 -3.15 7.32
C ASN A 44 5.67 -4.00 7.45
N LEU A 45 5.88 -4.98 6.55
CA LEU A 45 7.12 -5.76 6.52
C LEU A 45 8.33 -4.87 6.21
N TYR A 46 8.23 -4.00 5.20
CA TYR A 46 9.29 -3.07 4.86
C TYR A 46 9.61 -2.13 6.03
N ARG A 47 8.59 -1.60 6.71
CA ARG A 47 8.77 -0.78 7.93
C ARG A 47 9.42 -1.56 9.05
N MET A 48 8.98 -2.78 9.35
CA MET A 48 9.59 -3.61 10.40
C MET A 48 11.07 -3.87 10.13
N ILE A 49 11.45 -4.08 8.87
CA ILE A 49 12.85 -4.34 8.50
C ILE A 49 13.66 -3.04 8.49
N CYS A 50 13.09 -1.90 8.07
CA CYS A 50 13.79 -0.61 7.99
C CYS A 50 13.78 0.20 9.30
N GLN A 51 12.78 -0.01 10.14
CA GLN A 51 12.55 0.66 11.43
C GLN A 51 12.32 -0.43 12.48
N LYS A 52 13.28 -0.62 13.38
CA LYS A 52 13.03 -1.29 14.65
C LYS A 52 12.13 -0.39 15.51
N GLY A 53 10.83 -0.35 15.24
CA GLY A 53 9.89 0.38 16.09
C GLY A 53 8.60 0.80 15.40
N ILE A 54 7.50 0.36 16.01
CA ILE A 54 6.10 0.80 15.84
C ILE A 54 5.32 0.00 14.80
N ALA A 55 4.84 -1.15 15.27
CA ALA A 55 3.72 -1.89 14.72
C ALA A 55 2.43 -1.10 14.97
N GLY A 56 1.69 -0.78 13.90
CA GLY A 56 0.32 -0.30 13.96
C GLY A 56 -0.41 -0.81 12.71
N PRO A 57 -1.57 -1.50 12.84
CA PRO A 57 -2.17 -2.26 11.75
C PRO A 57 -2.99 -1.42 10.76
N PHE A 58 -3.01 -0.09 10.90
CA PHE A 58 -3.86 0.74 10.06
C PHE A 58 -3.30 2.17 9.99
N PHE A 59 -2.75 2.55 8.84
CA PHE A 59 -2.55 3.96 8.51
C PHE A 59 -3.16 4.22 7.14
N PRO A 60 -4.22 5.06 7.06
CA PRO A 60 -4.87 5.35 5.79
C PRO A 60 -3.92 6.20 4.95
N ILE A 61 -3.45 5.63 3.84
CA ILE A 61 -2.79 6.41 2.79
C ILE A 61 -3.90 7.10 1.98
N TYR A 62 -4.46 8.17 2.55
CA TYR A 62 -5.09 9.24 1.77
C TYR A 62 -4.49 10.55 2.22
N ARG A 63 -3.28 10.83 1.76
CA ARG A 63 -2.72 12.17 1.73
C ARG A 63 -2.65 12.64 0.28
N GLU A 64 -3.80 13.03 -0.25
CA GLU A 64 -3.97 14.15 -1.21
C GLU A 64 -5.45 14.29 -1.60
N SER A 65 -6.23 14.95 -0.74
CA SER A 65 -7.45 15.68 -1.11
C SER A 65 -7.78 16.74 -0.06
N ALA A 66 -6.75 17.45 0.41
CA ALA A 66 -6.88 18.67 1.21
C ALA A 66 -6.09 19.80 0.55
N SER A 67 -6.56 20.25 -0.61
CA SER A 67 -6.33 21.62 -1.11
C SER A 67 -7.13 21.88 -2.38
N LEU A 68 -8.46 21.93 -2.29
CA LEU A 68 -9.29 22.73 -3.18
C LEU A 68 -10.52 23.20 -2.39
N ARG A 69 -10.29 24.18 -1.50
CA ARG A 69 -11.15 25.34 -1.21
C ARG A 69 -10.50 26.20 -0.13
#